data_AF-A0A7S1RHQ8-F1
#
_entry.id   AF-A0A7S1RHQ8-F1
#
_cell.length_a   1.000
_cell.length_b   1.000
_cell.length_c   1.000
_cell.angle_alpha   90.00
_cell.angle_beta   90.00
_cell.angle_gamma   90.00
#
_symmetry.space_group_name_H-M   'P 1'
#
loop_
_entity.id
_entity.type
_entity.pdbx_description
1 polymer ?
#
loop_
_entity_poly.entity_id
_entity_poly.type
_entity_poly.pdbx_seq_one_letter_code
_entity_poly.pdbx_strand_id
1 'polypeptide(L)'
;RDDGKEELAELAASIRKKHGGGITEEQVAKLISCEHEPLPSRAAYRVQAIRGMTGGKRVATTSRSEMAQTPSLPLNSVMPFEGGPAPKDQEIQGFSITFEFEALKHAVLESVGDLSVPIRRLGDADVHASVAVRTRDGTAKSNTDYKPIDVRIDFPPGVTKQTVLLSIIDDAANE
;
A
#
# COMPACT_ATOMS: atom_id res chain seq x y z
N ARG A 1 7.70 37.58 -14.34
CA ARG A 1 8.31 36.29 -13.91
C ARG A 1 7.80 35.30 -14.92
N ASP A 2 8.57 35.21 -16.00
CA ASP A 2 8.21 34.60 -17.27
C ASP A 2 8.63 33.11 -17.30
N ASP A 3 9.15 32.64 -16.17
CA ASP A 3 9.67 31.31 -15.87
C ASP A 3 8.72 30.18 -16.31
N GLY A 4 7.40 30.36 -16.20
CA GLY A 4 6.42 29.33 -16.59
C GLY A 4 6.18 29.19 -18.10
N LYS A 5 6.46 30.24 -18.89
CA LYS A 5 6.38 30.16 -20.37
C LYS A 5 7.63 29.51 -20.95
N GLU A 6 8.77 29.72 -20.28
CA GLU A 6 10.06 29.15 -20.66
C GLU A 6 10.05 27.62 -20.48
N GLU A 7 9.57 27.12 -19.33
CA GLU A 7 9.46 25.67 -19.08
C GLU A 7 8.50 24.96 -20.06
N LEU A 8 7.40 25.60 -20.45
CA LEU A 8 6.49 25.06 -21.48
C LEU A 8 7.14 25.00 -22.86
N ALA A 9 7.98 25.99 -23.20
CA ALA A 9 8.70 26.03 -24.46
C ALA A 9 9.82 24.98 -24.53
N GLU A 10 10.54 24.78 -23.43
CA GLU A 10 11.54 23.71 -23.30
C GLU A 10 10.91 22.33 -23.43
N LEU A 11 9.76 22.13 -22.79
CA LEU A 11 9.04 20.86 -22.87
C LEU A 11 8.52 20.58 -24.29
N ALA A 12 8.01 21.61 -24.97
CA ALA A 12 7.62 21.51 -26.38
C ALA A 12 8.81 21.16 -27.30
N ALA A 13 9.99 21.75 -27.05
CA ALA A 13 11.21 21.43 -27.78
C ALA A 13 11.69 20.00 -27.53
N SER A 14 11.57 19.50 -26.29
CA SER A 14 11.91 18.12 -25.92
C SER A 14 11.04 17.09 -26.65
N ILE A 15 9.72 17.32 -26.72
CA ILE A 15 8.79 16.43 -27.44
C ILE A 15 9.08 16.45 -28.96
N ARG A 16 9.34 17.62 -29.54
CA ARG A 16 9.74 17.73 -30.97
C ARG A 16 11.05 17.01 -31.28
N LYS A 17 12.02 17.04 -30.36
CA LYS A 17 13.29 16.31 -30.50
C LYS A 17 13.11 14.79 -30.40
N LYS A 18 12.22 14.31 -29.53
CA LYS A 18 11.93 12.87 -29.35
C LYS A 18 11.12 12.28 -30.51
N HIS A 19 10.15 13.02 -31.05
CA HIS A 19 9.17 12.49 -32.00
C HIS A 19 9.41 12.86 -33.47
N GLY A 20 10.40 13.71 -33.77
CA GLY A 20 10.76 14.08 -35.14
C GLY A 20 9.76 15.05 -35.81
N GLY A 21 10.20 15.75 -36.86
CA GLY A 21 9.57 16.97 -37.43
C GLY A 21 8.21 16.82 -38.13
N GLY A 22 7.44 15.75 -37.88
CA GLY A 22 6.11 15.53 -38.46
C GLY A 22 4.93 15.85 -37.54
N ILE A 23 5.18 16.23 -36.28
CA ILE A 23 4.12 16.51 -35.30
C ILE A 23 3.68 17.97 -35.37
N THR A 24 2.37 18.19 -35.49
CA THR A 24 1.79 19.53 -35.44
C THR A 24 1.90 20.11 -34.03
N GLU A 25 1.90 21.42 -33.91
CA GLU A 25 2.01 22.12 -32.62
C GLU A 25 0.89 21.72 -31.64
N GLU A 26 -0.28 21.39 -32.17
CA GLU A 26 -1.42 20.88 -31.40
C GLU A 26 -1.17 19.47 -30.83
N GLN A 27 -0.53 18.59 -31.60
CA GLN A 27 -0.13 17.26 -31.13
C GLN A 27 0.96 17.34 -30.06
N VAL A 28 1.88 18.30 -30.18
CA VAL A 28 2.89 18.59 -29.15
C VAL A 28 2.23 19.03 -27.85
N ALA A 29 1.28 19.98 -27.91
CA ALA A 29 0.57 20.46 -26.72
C ALA A 29 -0.25 19.36 -26.01
N LYS A 30 -0.85 18.44 -26.80
CA LYS A 30 -1.56 17.29 -26.25
C LYS A 30 -0.62 16.30 -25.56
N LEU A 31 0.58 16.08 -26.10
CA LEU A 31 1.61 15.23 -25.49
C LEU A 31 2.19 15.86 -24.22
N ILE A 32 2.41 17.18 -24.19
CA ILE A 32 2.81 17.93 -22.98
C ILE A 32 1.84 17.66 -21.84
N SER A 33 0.54 17.73 -22.13
CA SER A 33 -0.52 17.53 -21.15
C SER A 33 -0.60 16.09 -20.62
N CYS A 34 -0.11 15.12 -21.39
CA CYS A 34 -0.06 13.71 -20.99
C CYS A 34 1.24 13.33 -20.29
N GLU A 35 2.38 13.94 -20.63
CA GLU A 35 3.71 13.56 -20.12
C GLU A 35 4.14 14.40 -18.91
N HIS A 36 3.67 15.65 -18.80
CA HIS A 36 3.94 16.53 -17.66
C HIS A 36 2.63 17.03 -17.05
N GLU A 37 2.13 16.29 -16.06
CA GLU A 37 1.11 16.82 -15.17
C GLU A 37 1.81 17.74 -14.16
N PRO A 38 1.57 19.08 -14.17
CA PRO A 38 2.15 19.93 -13.17
C PRO A 38 1.60 19.48 -11.82
N LEU A 39 2.51 19.14 -10.88
CA LEU A 39 2.15 18.78 -9.51
C LEU A 39 1.12 19.79 -9.02
N PRO A 40 -0.12 19.37 -8.67
CA PRO A 40 -1.17 20.31 -8.33
C PRO A 40 -0.72 21.09 -7.10
N SER A 41 -0.51 22.40 -7.29
CA SER A 41 -0.13 23.30 -6.20
C SER A 41 -1.13 23.17 -5.06
N ARG A 42 -0.69 23.39 -3.82
CA ARG A 42 -1.56 23.37 -2.63
C ARG A 42 -2.82 24.24 -2.78
N ALA A 43 -2.74 25.30 -3.59
CA ALA A 43 -3.90 26.10 -3.98
C ALA A 43 -4.88 25.35 -4.89
N ALA A 44 -4.40 24.58 -5.87
CA ALA A 44 -5.23 23.76 -6.76
C ALA A 44 -6.00 22.67 -5.99
N TYR A 45 -5.34 22.01 -5.02
CA TYR A 45 -6.00 21.04 -4.13
C TYR A 45 -7.14 21.68 -3.32
N ARG A 46 -6.88 22.88 -2.77
CA ARG A 46 -7.90 23.64 -2.04
C ARG A 46 -9.09 24.03 -2.93
N VAL A 47 -8.83 24.47 -4.16
CA VAL A 47 -9.88 24.87 -5.10
C VAL A 47 -10.73 23.68 -5.55
N GLN A 48 -10.12 22.52 -5.83
CA GLN A 48 -10.86 21.31 -6.20
C GLN A 48 -11.80 20.84 -5.08
N ALA A 49 -11.34 20.89 -3.84
CA ALA A 49 -12.13 20.46 -2.68
C ALA A 49 -13.40 21.31 -2.48
N ILE A 50 -13.34 22.63 -2.69
CA ILE A 50 -14.52 23.50 -2.52
C ILE A 50 -15.42 23.57 -3.76
N ARG A 51 -14.93 23.14 -4.94
CA ARG A 51 -15.65 23.28 -6.22
C ARG A 51 -16.97 22.53 -6.25
N GLY A 52 -17.04 21.36 -5.59
CA GLY A 52 -18.27 20.60 -5.44
C GLY A 52 -19.23 21.19 -4.40
N MET A 53 -18.70 22.00 -3.48
CA MET A 53 -19.46 22.54 -2.34
C MET A 53 -20.14 23.88 -2.64
N THR A 54 -19.63 24.67 -3.59
CA THR A 54 -20.17 26.02 -3.87
C THR A 54 -20.73 26.22 -5.28
N GLY A 55 -20.86 25.17 -6.09
CA GLY A 55 -21.52 25.21 -7.40
C GLY A 55 -22.99 24.81 -7.34
N GLY A 56 -23.90 25.79 -7.37
CA GLY A 56 -25.35 25.59 -7.36
C GLY A 56 -25.89 24.61 -8.42
N LYS A 57 -26.86 23.81 -7.98
CA LYS A 57 -27.71 22.82 -8.68
C LYS A 57 -27.95 23.09 -10.18
N ARG A 58 -27.84 22.05 -11.02
CA ARG A 58 -28.49 22.02 -12.35
C ARG A 58 -29.32 20.75 -12.53
N VAL A 59 -30.63 20.94 -12.61
CA VAL A 59 -31.59 19.98 -13.18
C VAL A 59 -31.51 20.12 -14.70
N ALA A 60 -31.32 19.02 -15.42
CA ALA A 60 -31.49 19.00 -16.86
C ALA A 60 -32.29 17.76 -17.28
N THR A 61 -33.45 18.06 -17.83
CA THR A 61 -34.47 17.21 -18.43
C THR A 61 -34.01 16.60 -19.76
N THR A 62 -34.44 15.36 -19.99
CA THR A 62 -34.46 14.55 -21.22
C THR A 62 -34.47 15.31 -22.56
N SER A 63 -33.62 14.87 -23.52
CA SER A 63 -33.82 14.79 -24.99
C SER A 63 -32.58 14.11 -25.62
N ARG A 64 -32.63 12.84 -26.02
CA ARG A 64 -32.93 12.30 -27.38
C ARG A 64 -31.68 12.03 -28.23
N SER A 65 -31.46 10.72 -28.52
CA SER A 65 -30.76 10.11 -29.68
C SER A 65 -29.26 10.41 -29.87
N GLU A 66 -28.33 9.52 -30.25
CA GLU A 66 -28.36 8.16 -30.83
C GLU A 66 -26.90 7.58 -30.83
N MET A 67 -26.79 6.24 -30.90
CA MET A 67 -25.65 5.42 -31.39
C MET A 67 -24.36 5.26 -30.53
N ALA A 68 -24.19 4.08 -29.91
CA ALA A 68 -23.21 3.05 -30.31
C ALA A 68 -23.19 1.87 -29.32
N GLN A 69 -22.99 0.66 -29.86
CA GLN A 69 -23.20 -0.66 -29.26
C GLN A 69 -22.15 -1.08 -28.22
N THR A 70 -22.60 -1.61 -27.07
CA THR A 70 -22.06 -2.82 -26.40
C THR A 70 -23.17 -3.45 -25.53
N PRO A 71 -23.27 -4.79 -25.41
CA PRO A 71 -24.31 -5.42 -24.60
C PRO A 71 -23.90 -5.41 -23.12
N SER A 72 -24.39 -4.42 -22.36
CA SER A 72 -24.35 -4.44 -20.90
C SER A 72 -25.62 -5.10 -20.35
N LEU A 73 -25.43 -5.93 -19.32
CA LEU A 73 -26.48 -6.63 -18.60
C LEU A 73 -27.59 -5.64 -18.15
N PRO A 74 -28.88 -6.03 -18.20
CA PRO A 74 -29.97 -5.11 -17.88
C PRO A 74 -29.96 -4.74 -16.38
N LEU A 75 -29.41 -3.57 -16.09
CA LEU A 75 -29.53 -2.87 -14.82
C LEU A 75 -30.91 -2.21 -14.75
N ASN A 76 -31.98 -2.98 -14.54
CA ASN A 76 -33.26 -2.48 -14.04
C ASN A 76 -34.19 -3.63 -13.63
N SER A 77 -34.00 -4.12 -12.41
CA SER A 77 -35.12 -4.56 -11.59
C SER A 77 -35.04 -3.75 -10.30
N VAL A 78 -35.67 -2.57 -10.33
CA VAL A 78 -35.86 -1.74 -9.15
C VAL A 78 -36.86 -2.48 -8.26
N MET A 79 -36.36 -3.26 -7.32
CA MET A 79 -37.15 -3.72 -6.18
C MET A 79 -37.43 -2.48 -5.30
N PRO A 80 -38.66 -2.22 -4.83
CA PRO A 80 -38.88 -1.22 -3.80
C PRO A 80 -38.16 -1.67 -2.53
N PHE A 81 -37.12 -0.94 -2.13
CA PHE A 81 -36.55 -1.08 -0.79
C PHE A 81 -37.54 -0.43 0.18
N GLU A 82 -38.46 -1.25 0.74
CA GLU A 82 -39.20 -0.87 1.94
C GLU A 82 -38.18 -0.48 3.02
N GLY A 83 -38.42 0.66 3.66
CA GLY A 83 -37.52 1.31 4.61
C GLY A 83 -37.19 0.47 5.84
N GLY A 84 -36.40 -0.58 5.67
CA GLY A 84 -35.57 -1.16 6.70
C GLY A 84 -34.45 -0.18 7.05
N PRO A 85 -33.99 -0.16 8.32
CA PRO A 85 -32.96 0.77 8.74
C PRO A 85 -31.76 0.63 7.80
N ALA A 86 -31.24 1.77 7.34
CA ALA A 86 -30.02 1.83 6.55
C ALA A 86 -28.97 0.89 7.18
N PRO A 87 -28.28 0.04 6.41
CA PRO A 87 -27.16 -0.70 6.95
C PRO A 87 -26.24 0.34 7.57
N LYS A 88 -26.11 0.29 8.90
CA LYS A 88 -25.17 1.14 9.63
C LYS A 88 -23.87 0.98 8.89
N ASP A 89 -23.25 2.08 8.48
CA ASP A 89 -21.88 2.09 8.01
C ASP A 89 -21.09 1.31 9.05
N GLN A 90 -20.83 0.04 8.76
CA GLN A 90 -20.17 -0.83 9.70
C GLN A 90 -18.76 -0.31 9.67
N GLU A 91 -18.49 0.55 10.65
CA GLU A 91 -17.19 1.10 10.99
C GLU A 91 -16.20 -0.02 10.71
N ILE A 92 -15.34 0.18 9.71
CA ILE A 92 -14.28 -0.77 9.42
C ILE A 92 -13.44 -0.77 10.68
N GLN A 93 -13.76 -1.66 11.62
CA GLN A 93 -12.95 -1.92 12.79
C GLN A 93 -11.61 -2.33 12.19
N GLY A 94 -10.66 -1.41 12.25
CA GLY A 94 -9.35 -1.65 11.69
C GLY A 94 -8.80 -2.90 12.36
N PHE A 95 -8.70 -3.98 11.59
CA PHE A 95 -8.06 -5.22 11.97
C PHE A 95 -6.58 -4.91 12.22
N SER A 96 -6.23 -4.51 13.46
CA SER A 96 -4.86 -4.18 13.83
C SER A 96 -4.18 -5.45 14.35
N ILE A 97 -3.38 -6.07 13.49
CA ILE A 97 -2.57 -7.24 13.84
C ILE A 97 -1.21 -6.73 14.30
N THR A 98 -0.82 -7.09 15.53
CA THR A 98 0.49 -6.74 16.10
C THR A 98 1.21 -8.01 16.54
N PHE A 99 2.53 -8.05 16.37
CA PHE A 99 3.37 -9.16 16.83
C PHE A 99 4.30 -8.70 17.95
N GLU A 100 4.41 -9.51 18.99
CA GLU A 100 5.30 -9.29 20.12
C GLU A 100 6.10 -10.55 20.46
N PHE A 101 7.29 -10.39 21.02
CA PHE A 101 7.99 -11.49 21.67
C PHE A 101 7.40 -11.71 23.06
N GLU A 102 7.22 -12.97 23.48
CA GLU A 102 6.67 -13.26 24.82
C GLU A 102 7.63 -12.82 25.94
N ALA A 103 8.94 -12.80 25.64
CA ALA A 103 9.96 -12.26 26.51
C ALA A 103 10.91 -11.33 25.75
N LEU A 104 11.27 -10.21 26.37
CA LEU A 104 12.22 -9.24 25.79
C LEU A 104 13.68 -9.67 25.96
N LYS A 105 13.95 -10.59 26.89
CA LYS A 105 15.29 -11.06 27.24
C LYS A 105 15.25 -12.56 27.51
N HIS A 106 16.22 -13.27 26.95
CA HIS A 106 16.47 -14.68 27.22
C HIS A 106 17.89 -14.82 27.76
N ALA A 107 18.04 -15.61 28.82
CA ALA A 107 19.33 -16.01 29.35
C ALA A 107 19.43 -17.52 29.22
N VAL A 108 20.40 -17.99 28.45
CA VAL A 108 20.65 -19.41 28.19
C VAL A 108 22.13 -19.70 28.34
N LEU A 109 22.44 -20.96 28.64
CA LEU A 109 23.80 -21.48 28.58
C LEU A 109 24.15 -21.80 27.12
N GLU A 110 25.41 -21.69 26.75
CA GLU A 110 25.89 -22.00 25.39
C GLU A 110 25.65 -23.46 25.03
N SER A 111 25.69 -24.35 26.02
CA SER A 111 25.38 -25.78 25.88
C SER A 111 23.89 -26.12 25.65
N VAL A 112 22.99 -25.13 25.55
CA VAL A 112 21.55 -25.36 25.32
C VAL A 112 21.25 -25.96 23.95
N GLY A 113 22.15 -25.75 22.97
CA GLY A 113 21.96 -26.17 21.59
C GLY A 113 20.95 -25.32 20.85
N ASP A 114 19.66 -25.40 21.19
CA ASP A 114 18.58 -24.67 20.51
C ASP A 114 17.75 -23.84 21.49
N LEU A 115 17.76 -22.51 21.31
CA LEU A 115 16.93 -21.57 22.04
C LEU A 115 15.56 -21.41 21.34
N SER A 116 14.51 -21.75 22.07
CA SER A 116 13.12 -21.53 21.68
C SER A 116 12.66 -20.11 22.03
N VAL A 117 12.33 -19.31 21.01
CA VAL A 117 11.82 -17.94 21.17
C VAL A 117 10.35 -17.88 20.72
N PRO A 118 9.40 -17.83 21.67
CA PRO A 118 7.98 -17.72 21.36
C PRO A 118 7.60 -16.30 20.92
N ILE A 119 6.80 -16.23 19.87
CA ILE A 119 6.23 -15.02 19.28
C ILE A 119 4.72 -15.08 19.41
N ARG A 120 4.13 -14.01 19.92
CA ARG A 120 2.70 -13.86 20.13
C ARG A 120 2.11 -12.86 19.15
N ARG A 121 0.97 -13.23 18.59
CA ARG A 121 0.11 -12.38 17.78
C ARG A 121 -0.98 -11.79 18.67
N LEU A 122 -1.20 -10.49 18.54
CA LEU A 122 -2.25 -9.71 19.18
C LEU A 122 -3.21 -9.14 18.12
N GLY A 123 -4.46 -8.93 18.51
CA GLY A 123 -5.54 -8.49 17.61
C GLY A 123 -6.28 -9.66 16.98
N ASP A 124 -6.83 -9.46 15.79
CA ASP A 124 -7.60 -10.47 15.09
C ASP A 124 -6.74 -11.66 14.66
N ALA A 125 -7.13 -12.85 15.11
CA ALA A 125 -6.48 -14.12 14.76
C ALA A 125 -7.14 -14.80 13.55
N ASP A 126 -8.31 -14.33 13.10
CA ASP A 126 -9.10 -14.99 12.06
C ASP A 126 -8.50 -14.84 10.65
N VAL A 127 -7.64 -13.83 10.46
CA VAL A 127 -6.98 -13.55 9.18
C VAL A 127 -5.63 -14.29 9.11
N HIS A 128 -5.21 -14.72 7.93
CA HIS A 128 -3.83 -15.19 7.73
C HIS A 128 -2.85 -14.03 7.88
N ALA A 129 -1.80 -14.20 8.67
CA ALA A 129 -0.75 -13.19 8.85
C ALA A 129 0.64 -13.84 8.80
N SER A 130 1.67 -13.05 8.55
CA SER A 130 3.04 -13.57 8.49
C SER A 130 4.03 -12.53 8.99
N VAL A 131 5.07 -12.96 9.68
CA VAL A 131 6.13 -12.09 10.22
C VAL A 131 7.50 -12.61 9.80
N ALA A 132 8.40 -11.71 9.40
CA ALA A 132 9.79 -12.04 9.13
C ALA A 132 10.62 -11.86 10.40
N VAL A 133 11.41 -12.88 10.74
CA VAL A 133 12.28 -12.90 11.92
C VAL A 133 13.71 -13.09 11.44
N ARG A 134 14.58 -12.20 11.91
CA ARG A 134 16.01 -12.27 11.63
C ARG A 134 16.83 -12.00 12.88
N THR A 135 17.95 -12.68 13.00
CA THR A 135 18.97 -12.36 14.00
C THR A 135 19.82 -11.17 13.56
N ARG A 136 20.36 -10.44 14.52
CA ARG A 136 21.29 -9.35 14.29
C ARG A 136 22.44 -9.45 15.28
N ASP A 137 23.66 -9.23 14.79
CA ASP A 137 24.85 -9.22 15.62
C ASP A 137 24.81 -8.06 16.64
N GLY A 138 25.24 -8.40 17.85
CA GLY A 138 25.47 -7.45 18.93
C GLY A 138 26.86 -7.70 19.51
N THR A 139 26.89 -8.09 20.78
CA THR A 139 28.09 -8.63 21.44
C THR A 139 28.43 -10.01 20.89
N ALA A 140 27.42 -10.88 20.77
CA ALA A 140 27.51 -12.17 20.10
C ALA A 140 27.58 -12.00 18.57
N LYS A 141 28.36 -12.85 17.90
CA LYS A 141 28.62 -12.88 16.46
C LYS A 141 28.01 -14.11 15.79
N SER A 142 27.44 -13.87 14.61
CA SER A 142 26.92 -14.92 13.74
C SER A 142 28.02 -15.89 13.29
N ASN A 143 27.70 -17.18 13.29
CA ASN A 143 28.58 -18.33 13.00
C ASN A 143 29.73 -18.56 14.00
N THR A 144 29.84 -17.75 15.05
CA THR A 144 30.76 -17.97 16.17
C THR A 144 29.98 -18.35 17.42
N ASP A 145 29.05 -17.51 17.86
CA ASP A 145 28.26 -17.73 19.08
C ASP A 145 26.87 -18.33 18.77
N TYR A 146 26.33 -18.08 17.57
CA TYR A 146 25.02 -18.57 17.15
C TYR A 146 24.91 -18.72 15.64
N LYS A 147 23.98 -19.57 15.16
CA LYS A 147 23.67 -19.68 13.73
C LYS A 147 22.66 -18.60 13.32
N PRO A 148 22.97 -17.73 12.34
CA PRO A 148 22.04 -16.69 11.94
C PRO A 148 20.79 -17.29 11.30
N ILE A 149 19.64 -16.70 11.60
CA ILE A 149 18.35 -17.06 11.00
C ILE A 149 17.77 -15.87 10.24
N ASP A 150 17.14 -16.17 9.10
CA ASP A 150 16.27 -15.27 8.34
C ASP A 150 15.10 -16.12 7.86
N VAL A 151 14.00 -16.08 8.61
CA VAL A 151 12.85 -16.96 8.39
C VAL A 151 11.56 -16.16 8.39
N ARG A 152 10.63 -16.57 7.54
CA ARG A 152 9.25 -16.08 7.56
C ARG A 152 8.39 -17.07 8.31
N ILE A 153 7.63 -16.57 9.27
CA ILE A 153 6.73 -17.34 10.11
C ILE A 153 5.31 -16.98 9.70
N ASP A 154 4.57 -17.99 9.25
CA ASP A 154 3.16 -17.88 8.91
C ASP A 154 2.28 -18.20 10.12
N PHE A 155 1.27 -17.36 10.32
CA PHE A 155 0.22 -17.49 11.33
C PHE A 155 -1.11 -17.72 10.60
N PRO A 156 -1.52 -18.99 10.41
CA PRO A 156 -2.81 -19.30 9.83
C PRO A 156 -3.96 -18.83 10.75
N PRO A 157 -5.19 -18.76 10.21
CA PRO A 157 -6.38 -18.41 10.98
C PRO A 157 -6.49 -19.21 12.29
N GLY A 158 -6.72 -18.52 13.40
CA GLY A 158 -6.85 -19.08 14.75
C GLY A 158 -5.52 -19.30 15.49
N VAL A 159 -4.36 -19.18 14.83
CA VAL A 159 -3.06 -19.35 15.49
C VAL A 159 -2.58 -18.02 16.05
N THR A 160 -2.32 -18.00 17.35
CA THR A 160 -1.87 -16.80 18.09
C THR A 160 -0.47 -16.90 18.65
N LYS A 161 0.15 -18.09 18.63
CA LYS A 161 1.51 -18.34 19.10
C LYS A 161 2.26 -19.20 18.10
N GLN A 162 3.51 -18.83 17.83
CA GLN A 162 4.45 -19.58 17.01
C GLN A 162 5.84 -19.45 17.65
N THR A 163 6.71 -20.41 17.43
CA THR A 163 8.02 -20.49 18.07
C THR A 163 9.11 -20.52 17.01
N VAL A 164 10.08 -19.63 17.12
CA VAL A 164 11.30 -19.71 16.32
C VAL A 164 12.41 -20.39 17.11
N LEU A 165 13.15 -21.28 16.45
CA LEU A 165 14.31 -21.95 17.03
C LEU A 165 15.58 -21.23 16.57
N LEU A 166 16.45 -20.90 17.52
CA LEU A 166 17.75 -20.31 17.29
C LEU A 166 18.84 -21.24 17.81
N SER A 167 19.68 -21.76 16.93
CA SER A 167 20.79 -22.62 17.35
C SER A 167 21.95 -21.81 17.89
N ILE A 168 22.36 -22.12 19.12
CA ILE A 168 23.51 -21.56 19.83
C ILE A 168 24.72 -22.48 19.59
N ILE A 169 25.89 -21.88 19.39
CA ILE A 169 27.15 -22.61 19.16
C ILE A 169 27.91 -22.61 20.49
N ASP A 170 28.36 -23.79 20.93
CA ASP A 170 29.16 -23.95 22.15
C ASP A 170 30.64 -23.86 21.80
N ASP A 171 31.34 -22.83 22.29
CA ASP A 171 32.79 -22.61 22.06
C ASP A 171 33.66 -23.45 23.02
N ALA A 172 33.05 -24.23 23.91
CA ALA A 172 33.75 -25.10 24.86
C ALA A 172 34.61 -26.20 24.21
N ALA A 173 34.58 -26.34 22.88
CA ALA A 173 35.40 -27.30 22.14
C ALA A 173 36.83 -26.79 21.83
N ASN A 174 37.18 -25.54 22.17
CA ASN A 174 38.51 -24.97 21.89
C ASN A 174 39.27 -24.46 23.13
N GLU A 175 38.98 -25.00 24.33
CA GLU A 175 39.82 -24.82 25.53
C GLU A 175 40.52 -26.13 25.94
#